data_AF-A0A552M0X5-F1
#
_entry.id   AF-A0A552M0X5-F1
#
_cell.length_a   1.000
_cell.length_b   1.000
_cell.length_c   1.000
_cell.angle_alpha   90.00
_cell.angle_beta   90.00
_cell.angle_gamma   90.00
#
_symmetry.space_group_name_H-M   'P 1'
#
loop_
_entity.id
_entity.type
_entity.pdbx_description
1 polymer ?
#
loop_
_entity_poly.entity_id
_entity_poly.type
_entity_poly.pdbx_seq_one_letter_code
_entity_poly.pdbx_strand_id
1 'polypeptide(L)'
;MEIKVNFLDKLRLEAKFDDFTLIADQPVRYKGDGSAPGPFDYFLASSALCAAYFVKLYCETRNLSTENIRLSQNNIVDPENRYQQIFKIQVELPPDIPEVDRRGILRSIERCSVKKVVQAGPEFVIEEVEHLDADAQSLLTLKPDTAASTFIRGKDLPLEQTIANMSGVLADLGIKIEVASWRNIIPNVWSLHIRDAHSPMCFTNGKGATKESAFASALGEYIERISNNHFYAGAFFGEEIAHAEFVHYPDERWFKPGPDDALPAGILDDACLRIYDPDGELRASHLVDTNSGNVQRGICSLPFVRHSDGEVVYFPVNLVENLFVSNGMSAGNTLVEAQVQCLSEI
;
A
#
# COMPACT_ATOMS: atom_id res chain seq x y z
N MET A 1 0.17 5.23 -9.38
CA MET A 1 1.63 5.20 -9.43
C MET A 1 2.04 6.50 -10.06
N GLU A 2 2.62 7.38 -9.27
CA GLU A 2 3.21 8.61 -9.74
C GLU A 2 4.56 8.33 -10.41
N ILE A 3 4.79 8.98 -11.55
CA ILE A 3 6.07 8.94 -12.25
C ILE A 3 6.56 10.38 -12.36
N LYS A 4 7.66 10.70 -11.66
CA LYS A 4 8.32 12.01 -11.75
C LYS A 4 9.39 11.96 -12.84
N VAL A 5 9.43 12.98 -13.70
CA VAL A 5 10.37 13.04 -14.83
C VAL A 5 11.35 14.19 -14.63
N ASN A 6 12.63 13.91 -14.66
CA ASN A 6 13.70 14.89 -14.72
C ASN A 6 14.20 15.03 -16.17
N PHE A 7 14.48 16.26 -16.57
CA PHE A 7 15.14 16.55 -17.84
C PHE A 7 16.65 16.46 -17.66
N LEU A 8 17.29 15.57 -18.40
CA LEU A 8 18.74 15.44 -18.42
C LEU A 8 19.33 16.22 -19.60
N ASP A 9 20.60 16.00 -19.88
CA ASP A 9 21.29 16.60 -21.01
C ASP A 9 20.69 16.17 -22.35
N LYS A 10 20.67 17.09 -23.32
CA LYS A 10 20.09 16.92 -24.66
C LYS A 10 18.62 16.49 -24.64
N LEU A 11 18.31 15.29 -25.15
CA LEU A 11 16.95 14.73 -25.25
C LEU A 11 16.76 13.54 -24.32
N ARG A 12 17.64 13.40 -23.32
CA ARG A 12 17.56 12.35 -22.31
C ARG A 12 16.57 12.75 -21.23
N LEU A 13 15.78 11.76 -20.80
CA LEU A 13 14.77 11.90 -19.76
C LEU A 13 15.01 10.84 -18.70
N GLU A 14 14.83 11.19 -17.44
CA GLU A 14 14.88 10.27 -16.32
C GLU A 14 13.51 10.18 -15.66
N ALA A 15 12.88 9.01 -15.72
CA ALA A 15 11.67 8.72 -14.97
C ALA A 15 12.02 8.03 -13.64
N LYS A 16 11.47 8.54 -12.53
CA LYS A 16 11.56 7.95 -11.19
C LYS A 16 10.18 7.57 -10.68
N PHE A 17 10.04 6.35 -10.19
CA PHE A 17 8.81 5.81 -9.59
C PHE A 17 9.17 4.61 -8.71
N ASP A 18 8.52 4.49 -7.55
CA ASP A 18 8.92 3.56 -6.49
C ASP A 18 10.46 3.65 -6.26
N ASP A 19 11.17 2.52 -6.18
CA ASP A 19 12.64 2.47 -6.07
C ASP A 19 13.36 2.38 -7.44
N PHE A 20 12.63 2.57 -8.54
CA PHE A 20 13.15 2.38 -9.89
C PHE A 20 13.47 3.68 -10.60
N THR A 21 14.48 3.62 -11.48
CA THR A 21 14.86 4.72 -12.37
C THR A 21 14.97 4.19 -13.79
N LEU A 22 14.32 4.87 -14.74
CA LEU A 22 14.41 4.58 -16.18
C LEU A 22 14.96 5.79 -16.91
N ILE A 23 15.96 5.56 -17.77
CA ILE A 23 16.47 6.57 -18.69
C ILE A 23 15.87 6.32 -20.07
N ALA A 24 15.30 7.35 -20.68
CA ALA A 24 14.90 7.32 -22.07
C ALA A 24 15.74 8.30 -22.88
N ASP A 25 16.01 7.95 -24.14
CA ASP A 25 16.76 8.81 -25.05
C ASP A 25 16.23 8.66 -26.47
N GLN A 26 16.35 9.72 -27.26
CA GLN A 26 16.02 9.69 -28.67
C GLN A 26 17.21 9.14 -29.47
N PRO A 27 16.98 8.41 -30.57
CA PRO A 27 18.06 8.00 -31.44
C PRO A 27 18.72 9.21 -32.13
N VAL A 28 19.95 9.02 -32.62
CA VAL A 28 20.74 10.06 -33.32
C VAL A 28 19.97 10.74 -34.46
N ARG A 29 19.15 9.99 -35.21
CA ARG A 29 18.30 10.53 -36.28
C ARG A 29 17.29 11.60 -35.81
N TYR A 30 16.96 11.59 -34.52
CA TYR A 30 16.08 12.57 -33.85
C TYR A 30 16.87 13.49 -32.91
N LYS A 31 18.19 13.66 -33.13
CA LYS A 31 19.09 14.53 -32.37
C LYS A 31 19.35 14.12 -30.91
N GLY A 32 18.98 12.91 -30.50
CA GLY A 32 19.41 12.36 -29.22
C GLY A 32 20.73 11.59 -29.33
N ASP A 33 21.17 10.98 -28.23
CA ASP A 33 22.42 10.21 -28.21
C ASP A 33 22.23 8.72 -28.52
N GLY A 34 20.98 8.25 -28.54
CA GLY A 34 20.67 6.82 -28.67
C GLY A 34 21.26 5.97 -27.54
N SER A 35 21.50 6.58 -26.38
CA SER A 35 22.12 5.96 -25.21
C SER A 35 21.17 5.06 -24.42
N ALA A 36 19.86 5.21 -24.64
CA ALA A 36 18.81 4.41 -24.04
C ALA A 36 17.62 4.24 -25.03
N PRO A 37 16.69 3.30 -24.80
CA PRO A 37 15.47 3.18 -25.58
C PRO A 37 14.63 4.47 -25.57
N GLY A 38 13.88 4.71 -26.63
CA GLY A 38 12.92 5.82 -26.65
C GLY A 38 11.73 5.55 -25.73
N PRO A 39 10.97 6.58 -25.31
CA PRO A 39 9.80 6.39 -24.44
C PRO A 39 8.78 5.40 -25.01
N PHE A 40 8.54 5.42 -26.33
CA PHE A 40 7.62 4.48 -26.97
C PHE A 40 8.14 3.04 -26.99
N ASP A 41 9.47 2.85 -27.01
CA ASP A 41 10.06 1.50 -26.98
C ASP A 41 9.80 0.82 -25.64
N TYR A 42 9.80 1.57 -24.54
CA TYR A 42 9.40 1.06 -23.22
C TYR A 42 7.94 0.59 -23.20
N PHE A 43 7.03 1.35 -23.81
CA PHE A 43 5.63 0.94 -23.95
C PHE A 43 5.53 -0.40 -24.71
N LEU A 44 6.21 -0.54 -25.84
CA LEU A 44 6.22 -1.77 -26.64
C LEU A 44 6.83 -2.96 -25.88
N ALA A 45 7.95 -2.73 -25.20
CA ALA A 45 8.60 -3.74 -24.37
C ALA A 45 7.69 -4.18 -23.21
N SER A 46 6.97 -3.25 -22.58
CA SER A 46 6.03 -3.55 -21.48
C SER A 46 4.93 -4.52 -21.91
N SER A 47 4.44 -4.41 -23.14
CA SER A 47 3.44 -5.33 -23.71
C SER A 47 3.99 -6.75 -23.87
N ALA A 48 5.20 -6.90 -24.44
CA ALA A 48 5.85 -8.19 -24.60
C ALA A 48 6.19 -8.84 -23.25
N LEU A 49 6.71 -8.07 -22.30
CA LEU A 49 7.03 -8.52 -20.94
C LEU A 49 5.78 -8.93 -20.18
N CYS A 50 4.67 -8.17 -20.30
CA CYS A 50 3.39 -8.51 -19.70
C CYS A 50 2.85 -9.84 -20.22
N ALA A 51 2.90 -10.09 -21.53
CA ALA A 51 2.54 -11.39 -22.08
C ALA A 51 3.43 -12.51 -21.53
N ALA A 52 4.75 -12.31 -21.51
CA ALA A 52 5.70 -13.30 -20.98
C ALA A 52 5.48 -13.60 -19.49
N TYR A 53 5.13 -12.59 -18.68
CA TYR A 53 4.74 -12.76 -17.28
C TYR A 53 3.57 -13.73 -17.11
N PHE A 54 2.50 -13.57 -17.91
CA PHE A 54 1.34 -14.47 -17.84
C PHE A 54 1.64 -15.89 -18.32
N VAL A 55 2.61 -16.06 -19.23
CA VAL A 55 3.14 -17.39 -19.58
C VAL A 55 3.87 -17.99 -18.37
N LYS A 56 4.81 -17.25 -17.78
CA LYS A 56 5.59 -17.70 -16.62
C LYS A 56 4.68 -18.07 -15.45
N LEU A 57 3.71 -17.23 -15.10
CA LEU A 57 2.74 -17.48 -14.03
C LEU A 57 1.92 -18.76 -14.26
N TYR A 58 1.48 -18.99 -15.51
CA TYR A 58 0.74 -20.22 -15.85
C TYR A 58 1.60 -21.46 -15.65
N CYS A 59 2.86 -21.42 -16.11
CA CYS A 59 3.82 -22.50 -15.97
C CYS A 59 4.16 -22.79 -14.51
N GLU A 60 4.47 -21.76 -13.72
CA GLU A 60 4.77 -21.88 -12.29
C GLU A 60 3.62 -22.51 -11.51
N THR A 61 2.38 -22.07 -11.75
CA THR A 61 1.19 -22.62 -11.08
C THR A 61 0.98 -24.12 -11.35
N ARG A 62 1.54 -24.65 -12.45
CA ARG A 62 1.39 -26.05 -12.89
C ARG A 62 2.69 -26.84 -12.84
N ASN A 63 3.75 -26.28 -12.26
CA ASN A 63 5.09 -26.88 -12.24
C ASN A 63 5.60 -27.27 -13.64
N LEU A 64 5.33 -26.44 -14.65
CA LEU A 64 5.87 -26.61 -16.00
C LEU A 64 7.15 -25.80 -16.15
N SER A 65 8.13 -26.35 -16.87
CA SER A 65 9.36 -25.62 -17.20
C SER A 65 9.07 -24.48 -18.18
N THR A 66 9.74 -23.34 -17.98
CA THR A 66 9.77 -22.24 -18.95
C THR A 66 10.94 -22.36 -19.94
N GLU A 67 11.75 -23.41 -19.81
CA GLU A 67 12.86 -23.66 -20.72
C GLU A 67 12.36 -23.83 -22.16
N ASN A 68 13.07 -23.23 -23.12
CA ASN A 68 12.73 -23.25 -24.55
C ASN A 68 11.37 -22.63 -24.93
N ILE A 69 10.67 -21.96 -24.01
CA ILE A 69 9.56 -21.08 -24.37
C ILE A 69 10.13 -19.72 -24.80
N ARG A 70 9.74 -19.24 -25.98
CA ARG A 70 10.18 -17.93 -26.51
C ARG A 70 8.99 -17.07 -26.87
N LEU A 71 9.09 -15.78 -26.60
CA LEU A 71 8.11 -14.78 -27.03
C LEU A 71 8.81 -13.69 -27.85
N SER A 72 8.15 -13.26 -28.92
CA SER A 72 8.55 -12.08 -29.68
C SER A 72 7.33 -11.22 -29.99
N GLN A 73 7.52 -9.90 -30.00
CA GLN A 73 6.50 -8.95 -30.43
C GLN A 73 7.01 -8.21 -31.66
N ASN A 74 6.16 -8.15 -32.69
CA ASN A 74 6.38 -7.32 -33.87
C ASN A 74 5.19 -6.37 -34.02
N ASN A 75 5.45 -5.17 -34.54
CA ASN A 75 4.41 -4.17 -34.73
C ASN A 75 4.20 -3.96 -36.24
N ILE A 76 2.97 -4.12 -36.69
CA ILE A 76 2.57 -3.80 -38.06
C ILE A 76 1.95 -2.41 -38.02
N VAL A 77 2.60 -1.45 -38.64
CA VAL A 77 2.15 -0.05 -38.70
C VAL A 77 1.27 0.13 -39.93
N ASP A 78 0.11 0.74 -39.76
CA ASP A 78 -0.77 1.09 -40.88
C ASP A 78 -0.12 2.17 -41.77
N PRO A 79 -0.12 1.99 -43.10
CA PRO A 79 0.54 2.91 -44.03
C PRO A 79 -0.12 4.28 -44.11
N GLU A 80 -1.42 4.39 -43.81
CA GLU A 80 -2.19 5.64 -43.86
C GLU A 80 -2.26 6.33 -42.49
N ASN A 81 -2.19 5.55 -41.39
CA ASN A 81 -2.20 6.07 -40.04
C ASN A 81 -1.13 5.41 -39.15
N ARG A 82 0.02 6.07 -38.97
CA ARG A 82 1.12 5.55 -38.14
C ARG A 82 0.77 5.21 -36.67
N TYR A 83 -0.34 5.75 -36.16
CA TYR A 83 -0.82 5.48 -34.80
C TYR A 83 -1.71 4.23 -34.73
N GLN A 84 -2.25 3.78 -35.86
CA GLN A 84 -2.95 2.52 -35.97
C GLN A 84 -1.93 1.40 -36.17
N GLN A 85 -1.72 0.61 -35.12
CA GLN A 85 -0.73 -0.47 -35.13
C GLN A 85 -1.35 -1.78 -34.68
N ILE A 86 -0.90 -2.88 -35.28
CA ILE A 86 -1.19 -4.23 -34.82
C ILE A 86 0.04 -4.74 -34.07
N PHE A 87 -0.08 -4.89 -32.75
CA PHE A 87 0.94 -5.54 -31.92
C PHE A 87 0.78 -7.05 -32.00
N LYS A 88 1.63 -7.70 -32.78
CA LYS A 88 1.63 -9.14 -33.03
C LYS A 88 2.60 -9.82 -32.09
N ILE A 89 2.08 -10.44 -31.03
CA ILE A 89 2.84 -11.28 -30.10
C ILE A 89 2.82 -12.72 -30.61
N GLN A 90 3.99 -13.32 -30.79
CA GLN A 90 4.17 -14.70 -31.20
C GLN A 90 4.85 -15.48 -30.08
N VAL A 91 4.34 -16.69 -29.81
CA VAL A 91 4.85 -17.57 -28.76
C VAL A 91 5.29 -18.88 -29.39
N GLU A 92 6.55 -19.23 -29.17
CA GLU A 92 7.13 -20.52 -29.51
C GLU A 92 7.10 -21.41 -28.27
N LEU A 93 6.44 -22.56 -28.36
CA LEU A 93 6.26 -23.52 -27.27
C LEU A 93 6.89 -24.87 -27.64
N PRO A 94 7.75 -25.45 -26.78
CA PRO A 94 8.47 -26.67 -27.08
C PRO A 94 7.51 -27.87 -27.22
N PRO A 95 7.84 -28.85 -28.09
CA PRO A 95 6.91 -29.89 -28.57
C PRO A 95 6.31 -30.76 -27.46
N ASP A 96 7.00 -30.88 -26.34
CA ASP A 96 6.66 -31.66 -25.15
C ASP A 96 5.57 -31.02 -24.27
N ILE A 97 5.25 -29.74 -24.44
CA ILE A 97 4.13 -29.12 -23.71
C ILE A 97 2.79 -29.74 -24.18
N PRO A 98 2.00 -30.31 -23.26
CA PRO A 98 0.69 -30.87 -23.57
C PRO A 98 -0.26 -29.86 -24.23
N GLU A 99 -1.13 -30.32 -25.12
CA GLU A 99 -2.06 -29.44 -25.85
C GLU A 99 -3.05 -28.68 -24.94
N VAL A 100 -3.38 -29.26 -23.78
CA VAL A 100 -4.17 -28.57 -22.75
C VAL A 100 -3.43 -27.33 -22.22
N ASP A 101 -2.13 -27.46 -22.00
CA ASP A 101 -1.28 -26.38 -21.47
C ASP A 101 -0.91 -25.38 -22.55
N ARG A 102 -0.71 -25.79 -23.79
CA ARG A 102 -0.56 -24.85 -24.93
C ARG A 102 -1.74 -23.88 -25.00
N ARG A 103 -2.97 -24.40 -24.98
CA ARG A 103 -4.19 -23.57 -24.96
C ARG A 103 -4.31 -22.75 -23.68
N GLY A 104 -3.90 -23.32 -22.54
CA GLY A 104 -3.88 -22.63 -21.26
C GLY A 104 -2.95 -21.41 -21.23
N ILE A 105 -1.73 -21.56 -21.76
CA ILE A 105 -0.73 -20.51 -21.92
C ILE A 105 -1.27 -19.40 -22.84
N LEU A 106 -1.82 -19.74 -24.01
CA LEU A 106 -2.38 -18.72 -24.90
C LEU A 106 -3.54 -17.96 -24.23
N ARG A 107 -4.39 -18.66 -23.47
CA ARG A 107 -5.46 -18.02 -22.68
C ARG A 107 -4.95 -17.20 -21.50
N SER A 108 -3.79 -17.52 -20.92
CA SER A 108 -3.23 -16.73 -19.82
C SER A 108 -2.73 -15.38 -20.34
N ILE A 109 -2.07 -15.38 -21.51
CA ILE A 109 -1.63 -14.15 -22.20
C ILE A 109 -2.81 -13.21 -22.48
N GLU A 110 -4.00 -13.77 -22.72
CA GLU A 110 -5.19 -12.96 -22.94
C GLU A 110 -5.54 -12.03 -21.76
N ARG A 111 -5.02 -12.31 -20.56
CA ARG A 111 -5.18 -11.51 -19.35
C ARG A 111 -4.15 -10.40 -19.19
N CYS A 112 -3.21 -10.24 -20.13
CA CYS A 112 -2.20 -9.19 -20.08
C CYS A 112 -2.83 -7.80 -19.85
N SER A 113 -2.46 -7.18 -18.72
CA SER A 113 -2.96 -5.88 -18.29
C SER A 113 -2.68 -4.78 -19.31
N VAL A 114 -1.45 -4.72 -19.86
CA VAL A 114 -1.08 -3.72 -20.89
C VAL A 114 -2.01 -3.82 -22.09
N LYS A 115 -2.23 -5.05 -22.61
CA LYS A 115 -3.15 -5.29 -23.73
C LYS A 115 -4.57 -4.86 -23.38
N LYS A 116 -5.08 -5.24 -22.21
CA LYS A 116 -6.45 -4.94 -21.78
C LYS A 116 -6.69 -3.44 -21.61
N VAL A 117 -5.73 -2.71 -21.03
CA VAL A 117 -5.81 -1.25 -20.89
C VAL A 117 -5.81 -0.60 -22.27
N VAL A 118 -4.87 -0.94 -23.15
CA VAL A 118 -4.81 -0.39 -24.51
C VAL A 118 -6.10 -0.66 -25.30
N GLN A 119 -6.66 -1.86 -25.19
CA GLN A 119 -7.93 -2.22 -25.83
C GLN A 119 -9.15 -1.48 -25.25
N ALA A 120 -9.09 -1.08 -23.97
CA ALA A 120 -10.13 -0.29 -23.33
C ALA A 120 -10.08 1.20 -23.72
N GLY A 121 -8.96 1.67 -24.28
CA GLY A 121 -8.79 3.06 -24.71
C GLY A 121 -8.70 4.04 -23.54
N PRO A 122 -7.56 4.12 -22.84
CA PRO A 122 -7.40 5.06 -21.73
C PRO A 122 -7.45 6.50 -22.25
N GLU A 123 -8.05 7.38 -21.46
CA GLU A 123 -8.04 8.82 -21.71
C GLU A 123 -6.72 9.43 -21.23
N PHE A 124 -6.16 10.33 -22.03
CA PHE A 124 -5.01 11.14 -21.66
C PHE A 124 -5.50 12.56 -21.40
N VAL A 125 -5.52 12.96 -20.13
CA VAL A 125 -5.82 14.33 -19.71
C VAL A 125 -4.49 15.06 -19.53
N ILE A 126 -4.37 16.25 -20.11
CA ILE A 126 -3.18 17.11 -20.01
C ILE A 126 -3.64 18.43 -19.39
N GLU A 127 -3.07 18.76 -18.24
CA GLU A 127 -3.38 19.97 -17.48
C GLU A 127 -2.09 20.65 -16.99
N GLU A 128 -2.16 21.96 -16.85
CA GLU A 128 -1.12 22.77 -16.23
C GLU A 128 -1.54 23.05 -14.79
N VAL A 129 -0.63 22.84 -13.84
CA VAL A 129 -0.84 23.09 -12.41
C VAL A 129 0.27 24.00 -11.90
N GLU A 130 -0.03 24.84 -10.90
CA GLU A 130 0.99 25.71 -10.28
C GLU A 130 2.09 24.91 -9.58
N HIS A 131 1.69 23.84 -8.87
CA HIS A 131 2.59 22.95 -8.15
C HIS A 131 2.11 21.49 -8.22
N LEU A 132 2.95 20.59 -8.73
CA LEU A 132 2.65 19.15 -8.85
C LEU A 132 2.38 18.48 -7.49
N ASP A 133 2.98 18.98 -6.41
CA ASP A 133 2.79 18.44 -5.06
C ASP A 133 1.46 18.88 -4.41
N ALA A 134 0.90 20.03 -4.84
CA ALA A 134 -0.34 20.56 -4.27
C ALA A 134 -1.61 19.90 -4.83
N ASP A 135 -1.54 19.37 -6.06
CA ASP A 135 -2.70 18.75 -6.74
C ASP A 135 -2.75 17.21 -6.57
N ALA A 136 -2.01 16.68 -5.60
CA ALA A 136 -1.81 15.25 -5.38
C ALA A 136 -3.10 14.43 -5.16
N GLN A 137 -4.17 15.06 -4.67
CA GLN A 137 -5.48 14.45 -4.42
C GLN A 137 -6.38 14.39 -5.65
N SER A 138 -6.08 15.15 -6.72
CA SER A 138 -6.87 15.17 -7.96
C SER A 138 -6.93 13.80 -8.66
N LEU A 139 -5.94 12.93 -8.39
CA LEU A 139 -5.81 11.58 -8.93
C LEU A 139 -6.76 10.55 -8.29
N LEU A 140 -7.44 10.92 -7.20
CA LEU A 140 -8.53 10.12 -6.67
C LEU A 140 -9.68 10.16 -7.68
N THR A 141 -9.86 9.07 -8.43
CA THR A 141 -10.90 8.92 -9.46
C THR A 141 -12.34 9.04 -8.93
N LEU A 142 -12.49 9.16 -7.61
CA LEU A 142 -13.73 9.46 -6.91
C LEU A 142 -13.62 10.88 -6.34
N LYS A 143 -14.03 11.88 -7.13
CA LYS A 143 -14.51 13.12 -6.51
C LYS A 143 -15.93 12.82 -6.01
N PRO A 144 -16.16 12.78 -4.68
CA PRO A 144 -17.50 12.55 -4.18
C PRO A 144 -18.44 13.62 -4.74
N ASP A 145 -19.61 13.19 -5.23
CA ASP A 145 -20.65 14.14 -5.65
C ASP A 145 -21.12 14.89 -4.40
N THR A 146 -20.78 16.17 -4.31
CA THR A 146 -21.12 17.01 -3.15
C THR A 146 -22.63 17.19 -2.98
N ALA A 147 -23.44 16.85 -3.98
CA ALA A 147 -24.90 16.82 -3.88
C ALA A 147 -25.45 15.47 -3.37
N ALA A 148 -24.64 14.40 -3.38
CA ALA A 148 -25.03 13.09 -2.86
C ALA A 148 -24.77 12.98 -1.35
N SER A 149 -25.65 12.27 -0.65
CA SER A 149 -25.55 12.06 0.81
C SER A 149 -26.02 10.65 1.16
N THR A 150 -25.11 9.69 0.97
CA THR A 150 -25.39 8.27 1.14
C THR A 150 -25.06 7.84 2.56
N PHE A 151 -26.09 7.57 3.36
CA PHE A 151 -25.93 7.00 4.70
C PHE A 151 -25.97 5.48 4.66
N ILE A 152 -25.00 4.86 5.34
CA ILE A 152 -25.00 3.42 5.61
C ILE A 152 -25.19 3.17 7.10
N ARG A 153 -25.75 2.00 7.44
CA ARG A 153 -26.08 1.65 8.83
C ARG A 153 -24.81 1.68 9.70
N GLY A 154 -24.89 2.37 10.84
CA GLY A 154 -23.83 2.43 11.83
C GLY A 154 -22.73 3.45 11.53
N LYS A 155 -22.92 4.34 10.54
CA LYS A 155 -22.01 5.45 10.26
C LYS A 155 -22.68 6.79 10.56
N ASP A 156 -21.93 7.68 11.20
CA ASP A 156 -22.43 8.96 11.70
C ASP A 156 -22.43 10.06 10.63
N LEU A 157 -21.69 9.87 9.53
CA LEU A 157 -21.64 10.76 8.38
C LEU A 157 -21.95 10.02 7.07
N PRO A 158 -22.44 10.73 6.05
CA PRO A 158 -22.61 10.15 4.72
C PRO A 158 -21.25 9.82 4.10
N LEU A 159 -21.22 8.80 3.25
CA LEU A 159 -19.99 8.26 2.64
C LEU A 159 -19.18 9.33 1.92
N GLU A 160 -19.84 10.21 1.18
CA GLU A 160 -19.23 11.29 0.40
C GLU A 160 -18.46 12.27 1.31
N GLN A 161 -19.05 12.61 2.46
CA GLN A 161 -18.41 13.47 3.45
C GLN A 161 -17.30 12.75 4.21
N THR A 162 -17.49 11.47 4.56
CA THR A 162 -16.44 10.65 5.16
C THR A 162 -15.21 10.57 4.25
N ILE A 163 -15.41 10.28 2.96
CA ILE A 163 -14.33 10.25 1.97
C ILE A 163 -13.64 11.60 1.91
N ALA A 164 -14.39 12.70 1.73
CA ALA A 164 -13.81 14.04 1.64
C ALA A 164 -12.98 14.40 2.88
N ASN A 165 -13.50 14.13 4.08
CA ASN A 165 -12.80 14.42 5.34
C ASN A 165 -11.53 13.58 5.49
N MET A 166 -11.62 12.25 5.32
CA MET A 166 -10.49 11.35 5.51
C MET A 166 -9.40 11.58 4.45
N SER A 167 -9.80 11.79 3.20
CA SER A 167 -8.88 12.17 2.13
C SER A 167 -8.18 13.50 2.44
N GLY A 168 -8.92 14.51 2.93
CA GLY A 168 -8.35 15.79 3.36
C GLY A 168 -7.32 15.65 4.48
N VAL A 169 -7.63 14.89 5.54
CA VAL A 169 -6.69 14.63 6.64
C VAL A 169 -5.39 14.00 6.15
N LEU A 170 -5.47 13.01 5.26
CA LEU A 170 -4.27 12.38 4.69
C LEU A 170 -3.48 13.37 3.81
N ALA A 171 -4.16 14.22 3.04
CA ALA A 171 -3.52 15.26 2.25
C ALA A 171 -2.74 16.27 3.12
N ASP A 172 -3.37 16.72 4.21
CA ASP A 172 -2.78 17.70 5.14
C ASP A 172 -1.54 17.13 5.84
N LEU A 173 -1.47 15.80 6.00
CA LEU A 173 -0.29 15.07 6.48
C LEU A 173 0.79 14.85 5.39
N GLY A 174 0.55 15.28 4.15
CA GLY A 174 1.45 15.05 3.02
C GLY A 174 1.39 13.64 2.43
N ILE A 175 0.38 12.85 2.79
CA ILE A 175 0.21 11.47 2.33
C ILE A 175 -0.57 11.47 1.02
N LYS A 176 0.05 10.91 -0.03
CA LYS A 176 -0.54 10.88 -1.36
C LYS A 176 -1.15 9.51 -1.63
N ILE A 177 -2.46 9.39 -1.40
CA ILE A 177 -3.16 8.13 -1.62
C ILE A 177 -3.42 7.88 -3.11
N GLU A 178 -3.06 6.67 -3.55
CA GLU A 178 -3.39 6.15 -4.86
C GLU A 178 -4.25 4.90 -4.76
N VAL A 179 -5.22 4.75 -5.67
CA VAL A 179 -5.95 3.49 -5.81
C VAL A 179 -5.19 2.55 -6.75
N ALA A 180 -4.62 1.50 -6.19
CA ALA A 180 -3.84 0.52 -6.92
C ALA A 180 -4.71 -0.53 -7.63
N SER A 181 -5.85 -0.92 -7.05
CA SER A 181 -6.81 -1.78 -7.76
C SER A 181 -8.24 -1.69 -7.21
N TRP A 182 -9.21 -1.99 -8.06
CA TRP A 182 -10.62 -2.16 -7.72
C TRP A 182 -11.08 -3.58 -8.07
N ARG A 183 -12.01 -4.12 -7.28
CA ARG A 183 -12.69 -5.38 -7.55
C ARG A 183 -14.17 -5.26 -7.22
N ASN A 184 -15.00 -5.83 -8.09
CA ASN A 184 -16.43 -6.03 -7.88
C ASN A 184 -16.79 -7.40 -8.45
N ILE A 185 -16.65 -8.44 -7.62
CA ILE A 185 -16.72 -9.84 -8.09
C ILE A 185 -18.19 -10.27 -8.27
N ILE A 186 -19.08 -9.80 -7.39
CA ILE A 186 -20.52 -10.07 -7.41
C ILE A 186 -21.28 -8.81 -6.99
N PRO A 187 -22.57 -8.67 -7.32
CA PRO A 187 -23.36 -7.50 -6.96
C PRO A 187 -23.26 -7.17 -5.46
N ASN A 188 -23.06 -5.90 -5.16
CA ASN A 188 -22.95 -5.37 -3.80
C ASN A 188 -21.74 -5.88 -2.99
N VAL A 189 -20.66 -6.33 -3.66
CA VAL A 189 -19.42 -6.71 -2.99
C VAL A 189 -18.24 -6.06 -3.69
N TRP A 190 -17.80 -4.95 -3.11
CA TRP A 190 -16.68 -4.15 -3.56
C TRP A 190 -15.48 -4.34 -2.65
N SER A 191 -14.30 -4.40 -3.25
CA SER A 191 -13.05 -4.16 -2.56
C SER A 191 -12.12 -3.29 -3.39
N LEU A 192 -11.21 -2.61 -2.71
CA LEU A 192 -10.13 -1.86 -3.32
C LEU A 192 -8.86 -1.98 -2.49
N HIS A 193 -7.74 -1.71 -3.15
CA HIS A 193 -6.43 -1.60 -2.55
C HIS A 193 -5.91 -0.18 -2.76
N ILE A 194 -5.56 0.51 -1.67
CA ILE A 194 -4.96 1.85 -1.70
C ILE A 194 -3.56 1.82 -1.07
N ARG A 195 -2.70 2.74 -1.49
CA ARG A 195 -1.33 2.88 -0.96
C ARG A 195 -0.86 4.33 -1.04
N ASP A 196 0.16 4.68 -0.27
CA ASP A 196 0.90 5.92 -0.49
C ASP A 196 1.72 5.84 -1.78
N ALA A 197 1.66 6.88 -2.61
CA ALA A 197 2.50 7.04 -3.79
C ALA A 197 3.99 7.10 -3.44
N HIS A 198 4.33 7.71 -2.30
CA HIS A 198 5.71 7.89 -1.87
C HIS A 198 6.24 6.70 -1.05
N SER A 199 5.35 5.92 -0.44
CA SER A 199 5.70 4.76 0.38
C SER A 199 4.77 3.58 0.09
N PRO A 200 4.98 2.82 -1.02
CA PRO A 200 4.06 1.76 -1.44
C PRO A 200 3.86 0.62 -0.42
N MET A 201 4.75 0.50 0.57
CA MET A 201 4.64 -0.43 1.71
C MET A 201 3.52 -0.02 2.69
N CYS A 202 3.14 1.26 2.73
CA CYS A 202 2.02 1.76 3.50
C CYS A 202 0.75 1.62 2.64
N PHE A 203 -0.01 0.56 2.88
CA PHE A 203 -1.22 0.25 2.12
C PHE A 203 -2.32 -0.31 3.00
N THR A 204 -3.56 -0.14 2.55
CA THR A 204 -4.73 -0.75 3.19
C THR A 204 -5.70 -1.28 2.14
N ASN A 205 -6.65 -2.08 2.60
CA ASN A 205 -7.71 -2.60 1.75
C ASN A 205 -9.05 -2.11 2.27
N GLY A 206 -9.94 -1.71 1.36
CA GLY A 206 -11.31 -1.37 1.72
C GLY A 206 -12.27 -2.45 1.26
N LYS A 207 -13.35 -2.61 2.02
CA LYS A 207 -14.45 -3.51 1.68
C LYS A 207 -15.79 -2.79 1.89
N GLY A 208 -16.75 -3.02 1.01
CA GLY A 208 -18.04 -2.34 1.09
C GLY A 208 -19.10 -2.90 0.16
N ALA A 209 -20.35 -2.52 0.42
CA ALA A 209 -21.48 -2.88 -0.42
C ALA A 209 -21.58 -2.03 -1.70
N THR A 210 -20.91 -0.88 -1.71
CA THR A 210 -20.80 0.07 -2.82
C THR A 210 -19.35 0.47 -3.03
N LYS A 211 -19.05 1.11 -4.17
CA LYS A 211 -17.72 1.64 -4.48
C LYS A 211 -17.27 2.66 -3.42
N GLU A 212 -18.17 3.54 -3.00
CA GLU A 212 -17.95 4.61 -2.03
C GLU A 212 -17.72 4.05 -0.62
N SER A 213 -18.53 3.07 -0.19
CA SER A 213 -18.35 2.45 1.13
C SER A 213 -17.06 1.66 1.24
N ALA A 214 -16.64 0.98 0.16
CA ALA A 214 -15.34 0.35 0.12
C ALA A 214 -14.22 1.40 0.21
N PHE A 215 -14.32 2.52 -0.51
CA PHE A 215 -13.30 3.57 -0.45
C PHE A 215 -13.18 4.20 0.94
N ALA A 216 -14.31 4.58 1.55
CA ALA A 216 -14.36 5.09 2.92
C ALA A 216 -13.75 4.09 3.91
N SER A 217 -14.02 2.79 3.74
CA SER A 217 -13.40 1.74 4.54
C SER A 217 -11.88 1.69 4.38
N ALA A 218 -11.33 1.81 3.16
CA ALA A 218 -9.88 1.79 2.96
C ALA A 218 -9.19 3.01 3.60
N LEU A 219 -9.77 4.20 3.43
CA LEU A 219 -9.26 5.44 4.02
C LEU A 219 -9.32 5.40 5.55
N GLY A 220 -10.43 4.90 6.11
CA GLY A 220 -10.58 4.69 7.54
C GLY A 220 -9.52 3.74 8.09
N GLU A 221 -9.32 2.59 7.43
CA GLU A 221 -8.26 1.64 7.82
C GLU A 221 -6.86 2.28 7.69
N TYR A 222 -6.62 3.14 6.70
CA TYR A 222 -5.33 3.82 6.55
C TYR A 222 -5.06 4.76 7.73
N ILE A 223 -6.05 5.57 8.11
CA ILE A 223 -5.98 6.46 9.27
C ILE A 223 -5.79 5.65 10.55
N GLU A 224 -6.52 4.55 10.70
CA GLU A 224 -6.35 3.62 11.81
C GLU A 224 -4.91 3.10 11.91
N ARG A 225 -4.32 2.62 10.80
CA ARG A 225 -2.94 2.09 10.80
C ARG A 225 -1.91 3.15 11.14
N ILE A 226 -2.00 4.35 10.55
CA ILE A 226 -1.02 5.42 10.80
C ILE A 226 -1.15 5.98 12.21
N SER A 227 -2.37 6.16 12.73
CA SER A 227 -2.59 6.63 14.11
C SER A 227 -2.08 5.65 15.16
N ASN A 228 -1.88 4.38 14.81
CA ASN A 228 -1.36 3.34 15.69
C ASN A 228 0.10 2.93 15.37
N ASN A 229 0.82 3.68 14.53
CA ASN A 229 2.16 3.35 14.02
C ASN A 229 2.28 1.93 13.39
N HIS A 230 1.15 1.33 12.99
CA HIS A 230 1.08 -0.10 12.67
C HIS A 230 1.71 -0.46 11.33
N PHE A 231 1.87 0.50 10.41
CA PHE A 231 2.62 0.27 9.16
C PHE A 231 4.08 -0.14 9.41
N TYR A 232 4.63 0.20 10.57
CA TYR A 232 6.02 -0.05 10.93
C TYR A 232 6.14 -0.99 12.15
N ALA A 233 5.05 -1.67 12.54
CA ALA A 233 5.07 -2.62 13.64
C ALA A 233 6.15 -3.70 13.39
N GLY A 234 7.00 -3.95 14.39
CA GLY A 234 8.11 -4.92 14.30
C GLY A 234 9.30 -4.48 13.44
N ALA A 235 9.34 -3.25 12.93
CA ALA A 235 10.51 -2.69 12.26
C ALA A 235 11.34 -1.84 13.25
N PHE A 236 12.67 -1.98 13.22
CA PHE A 236 13.58 -1.09 13.94
C PHE A 236 13.64 0.28 13.23
N PHE A 237 13.38 1.37 13.96
CA PHE A 237 13.28 2.72 13.40
C PHE A 237 14.63 3.41 13.22
N GLY A 238 15.71 2.79 13.69
CA GLY A 238 17.06 3.35 13.63
C GLY A 238 17.47 4.08 14.90
N GLU A 239 18.78 4.22 15.08
CA GLU A 239 19.40 4.81 16.26
C GLU A 239 18.93 6.25 16.54
N GLU A 240 18.73 7.05 15.48
CA GLU A 240 18.30 8.44 15.63
C GLU A 240 16.93 8.54 16.32
N ILE A 241 15.95 7.76 15.87
CA ILE A 241 14.61 7.74 16.46
C ILE A 241 14.64 7.06 17.84
N ALA A 242 15.41 5.98 18.01
CA ALA A 242 15.58 5.31 19.30
C ALA A 242 16.09 6.24 20.42
N HIS A 243 16.81 7.31 20.06
CA HIS A 243 17.35 8.33 20.95
C HIS A 243 16.60 9.67 20.92
N ALA A 244 15.52 9.80 20.14
CA ALA A 244 14.70 11.00 20.07
C ALA A 244 13.91 11.26 21.35
N GLU A 245 13.27 12.43 21.47
CA GLU A 245 12.45 12.79 22.65
C GLU A 245 11.38 11.74 22.95
N PHE A 246 10.72 11.23 21.91
CA PHE A 246 9.82 10.08 21.96
C PHE A 246 10.05 9.17 20.74
N VAL A 247 9.70 7.88 20.85
CA VAL A 247 9.78 6.89 19.76
C VAL A 247 8.42 6.64 19.12
N HIS A 248 7.38 6.49 19.94
CA HIS A 248 6.02 6.11 19.53
C HIS A 248 5.06 7.29 19.63
N TYR A 249 4.93 7.88 20.83
CA TYR A 249 4.02 9.00 21.09
C TYR A 249 4.61 9.97 22.13
N PRO A 250 4.30 11.27 22.07
CA PRO A 250 4.82 12.25 23.03
C PRO A 250 4.46 11.98 24.51
N ASP A 251 3.39 11.23 24.78
CA ASP A 251 2.93 10.86 26.11
C ASP A 251 3.37 9.44 26.54
N GLU A 252 4.23 8.79 25.76
CA GLU A 252 4.87 7.54 26.16
C GLU A 252 5.73 7.71 27.41
N ARG A 253 5.91 6.61 28.15
CA ARG A 253 6.82 6.59 29.30
C ARG A 253 7.82 5.46 29.21
N TRP A 254 9.03 5.76 29.67
CA TRP A 254 10.16 4.83 29.71
C TRP A 254 10.44 4.39 31.12
N PHE A 255 10.48 3.07 31.34
CA PHE A 255 10.70 2.48 32.64
C PHE A 255 11.98 1.65 32.64
N LYS A 256 12.86 1.91 33.62
CA LYS A 256 14.10 1.13 33.78
C LYS A 256 13.80 -0.21 34.45
N PRO A 257 14.50 -1.29 34.07
CA PRO A 257 14.43 -2.55 34.79
C PRO A 257 14.65 -2.37 36.30
N GLY A 258 13.94 -3.15 37.11
CA GLY A 258 14.24 -3.31 38.53
C GLY A 258 15.51 -4.13 38.77
N PRO A 259 15.91 -4.31 40.04
CA PRO A 259 17.00 -5.23 40.39
C PRO A 259 16.75 -6.63 39.84
N ASP A 260 17.82 -7.32 39.43
CA ASP A 260 17.77 -8.68 38.87
C ASP A 260 16.79 -8.85 37.70
N ASP A 261 16.67 -7.81 36.87
CA ASP A 261 15.80 -7.78 35.68
C ASP A 261 14.29 -7.90 36.00
N ALA A 262 13.91 -7.53 37.23
CA ALA A 262 12.52 -7.47 37.65
C ALA A 262 11.73 -6.40 36.88
N LEU A 263 10.43 -6.63 36.73
CA LEU A 263 9.52 -5.65 36.15
C LEU A 263 9.52 -4.34 36.97
N PRO A 264 9.60 -3.16 36.33
CA PRO A 264 9.48 -1.90 37.04
C PRO A 264 8.09 -1.69 37.65
N ALA A 265 8.05 -0.98 38.77
CA ALA A 265 6.79 -0.46 39.28
C ALA A 265 6.22 0.59 38.31
N GLY A 266 4.91 0.53 38.06
CA GLY A 266 4.18 1.52 37.26
C GLY A 266 3.87 1.13 35.82
N ILE A 267 4.30 -0.06 35.37
CA ILE A 267 3.78 -0.71 34.16
C ILE A 267 2.86 -1.86 34.56
N LEU A 268 1.81 -2.07 33.77
CA LEU A 268 0.77 -3.08 34.00
C LEU A 268 0.04 -2.88 35.35
N ASP A 269 -1.19 -3.36 35.45
CA ASP A 269 -1.90 -3.46 36.73
C ASP A 269 -1.93 -4.91 37.23
N ASP A 270 -2.42 -5.12 38.45
CA ASP A 270 -2.53 -6.47 39.04
C ASP A 270 -3.34 -7.44 38.17
N ALA A 271 -4.31 -6.93 37.40
CA ALA A 271 -5.10 -7.77 36.50
C ALA A 271 -4.29 -8.22 35.28
N CYS A 272 -3.52 -7.30 34.69
CA CYS A 272 -2.58 -7.60 33.61
C CYS A 272 -1.52 -8.59 34.07
N LEU A 273 -0.92 -8.39 35.25
CA LEU A 273 0.13 -9.28 35.76
C LEU A 273 -0.38 -10.72 35.99
N ARG A 274 -1.63 -10.89 36.44
CA ARG A 274 -2.24 -12.23 36.54
C ARG A 274 -2.39 -12.93 35.19
N ILE A 275 -2.45 -12.19 34.09
CA ILE A 275 -2.62 -12.72 32.74
C ILE A 275 -1.27 -12.95 32.06
N TYR A 276 -0.38 -11.96 32.11
CA TYR A 276 0.87 -11.93 31.35
C TYR A 276 2.09 -12.44 32.13
N ASP A 277 2.00 -12.49 33.46
CA ASP A 277 3.07 -13.00 34.33
C ASP A 277 2.52 -13.90 35.46
N PRO A 278 1.74 -14.96 35.14
CA PRO A 278 1.10 -15.80 36.15
C PRO A 278 2.11 -16.55 37.04
N ASP A 279 3.30 -16.86 36.51
CA ASP A 279 4.34 -17.64 37.17
C ASP A 279 5.51 -16.79 37.71
N GLY A 280 5.50 -15.46 37.51
CA GLY A 280 6.56 -14.56 37.96
C GLY A 280 7.88 -14.68 37.18
N GLU A 281 7.79 -15.18 35.94
CA GLU A 281 8.92 -15.43 35.05
C GLU A 281 9.16 -14.28 34.06
N LEU A 282 8.23 -13.33 33.94
CA LEU A 282 8.41 -12.17 33.08
C LEU A 282 9.54 -11.29 33.63
N ARG A 283 10.41 -10.86 32.73
CA ARG A 283 11.56 -10.01 33.02
C ARG A 283 11.48 -8.73 32.21
N ALA A 284 12.06 -7.66 32.74
CA ALA A 284 12.05 -6.36 32.10
C ALA A 284 12.73 -6.39 30.73
N SER A 285 13.82 -7.14 30.58
CA SER A 285 14.52 -7.32 29.30
C SER A 285 13.68 -7.98 28.21
N HIS A 286 12.65 -8.76 28.56
CA HIS A 286 11.72 -9.35 27.59
C HIS A 286 10.81 -8.30 26.94
N LEU A 287 10.65 -7.13 27.56
CA LEU A 287 9.65 -6.12 27.21
C LEU A 287 10.21 -4.91 26.46
N VAL A 288 11.47 -4.95 26.04
CA VAL A 288 12.03 -3.90 25.18
C VAL A 288 11.32 -3.93 23.83
N ASP A 289 10.85 -2.78 23.35
CA ASP A 289 10.14 -2.68 22.07
C ASP A 289 11.11 -2.88 20.90
N THR A 290 10.64 -3.55 19.85
CA THR A 290 11.45 -3.81 18.65
C THR A 290 11.81 -2.52 17.92
N ASN A 291 10.92 -1.52 17.96
CA ASN A 291 11.06 -0.31 17.17
C ASN A 291 12.21 0.57 17.64
N SER A 292 12.38 0.72 18.97
CA SER A 292 13.54 1.40 19.55
C SER A 292 14.77 0.51 19.67
N GLY A 293 14.59 -0.80 19.94
CA GLY A 293 15.68 -1.70 20.32
C GLY A 293 16.51 -1.23 21.52
N ASN A 294 16.06 -0.22 22.27
CA ASN A 294 16.91 0.57 23.15
C ASN A 294 16.87 0.02 24.57
N VAL A 295 17.58 -1.09 24.77
CA VAL A 295 17.73 -1.77 26.08
C VAL A 295 18.23 -0.80 27.15
N GLN A 296 19.10 0.14 26.79
CA GLN A 296 19.61 1.12 27.75
C GLN A 296 18.52 2.08 28.19
N ARG A 297 17.63 2.55 27.30
CA ARG A 297 16.55 3.49 27.62
C ARG A 297 15.48 2.82 28.50
N GLY A 298 15.16 1.56 28.23
CA GLY A 298 14.31 0.71 29.06
C GLY A 298 13.07 0.21 28.32
N ILE A 299 11.97 0.03 29.06
CA ILE A 299 10.69 -0.44 28.53
C ILE A 299 9.86 0.78 28.13
N CYS A 300 9.58 0.95 26.85
CA CYS A 300 8.59 1.91 26.38
C CYS A 300 7.17 1.39 26.68
N SER A 301 6.35 2.19 27.35
CA SER A 301 4.96 1.86 27.67
C SER A 301 4.02 3.00 27.34
N LEU A 302 2.87 2.66 26.76
CA LEU A 302 1.85 3.59 26.32
C LEU A 302 0.73 3.73 27.36
N PRO A 303 0.16 4.92 27.55
CA PRO A 303 -0.95 5.11 28.47
C PRO A 303 -2.27 4.56 27.89
N PHE A 304 -2.87 3.56 28.55
CA PHE A 304 -4.23 3.11 28.27
C PHE A 304 -5.16 3.46 29.43
N VAL A 305 -6.39 3.86 29.13
CA VAL A 305 -7.41 4.17 30.16
C VAL A 305 -8.24 2.92 30.44
N ARG A 306 -8.20 2.45 31.69
CA ARG A 306 -9.03 1.33 32.13
C ARG A 306 -10.47 1.80 32.33
N HIS A 307 -11.40 1.25 31.56
CA HIS A 307 -12.79 1.73 31.55
C HIS A 307 -13.57 1.53 32.87
N SER A 308 -13.18 0.60 33.74
CA SER A 308 -13.91 0.33 35.00
C SER A 308 -13.81 1.46 36.02
N ASP A 309 -12.71 2.21 36.01
CA ASP A 309 -12.43 3.26 37.00
C ASP A 309 -11.77 4.53 36.43
N GLY A 310 -11.38 4.52 35.15
CA GLY A 310 -10.77 5.67 34.48
C GLY A 310 -9.27 5.83 34.77
N GLU A 311 -8.65 4.88 35.47
CA GLU A 311 -7.22 4.94 35.79
C GLU A 311 -6.37 4.67 34.56
N VAL A 312 -5.23 5.36 34.48
CA VAL A 312 -4.24 5.15 33.41
C VAL A 312 -3.33 3.99 33.78
N VAL A 313 -3.24 3.00 32.91
CA VAL A 313 -2.33 1.86 33.00
C VAL A 313 -1.29 1.99 31.89
N TYR A 314 -0.01 2.03 32.24
CA TYR A 314 1.07 2.02 31.25
C TYR A 314 1.30 0.60 30.75
N PHE A 315 1.02 0.38 29.47
CA PHE A 315 1.10 -0.93 28.84
C PHE A 315 2.33 -1.00 27.92
N PRO A 316 3.27 -1.94 28.12
CA PRO A 316 4.47 -2.06 27.30
C PRO A 316 4.17 -2.23 25.82
N VAL A 317 4.82 -1.41 24.98
CA VAL A 317 4.67 -1.49 23.50
C VAL A 317 4.97 -2.90 23.00
N ASN A 318 5.99 -3.55 23.57
CA ASN A 318 6.35 -4.92 23.24
C ASN A 318 5.15 -5.89 23.37
N LEU A 319 4.36 -5.80 24.44
CA LEU A 319 3.17 -6.64 24.59
C LEU A 319 2.05 -6.25 23.62
N VAL A 320 1.86 -4.95 23.35
CA VAL A 320 0.90 -4.48 22.35
C VAL A 320 1.19 -5.10 20.99
N GLU A 321 2.43 -4.95 20.51
CA GLU A 321 2.83 -5.42 19.18
C GLU A 321 2.83 -6.95 19.06
N ASN A 322 3.27 -7.67 20.09
CA ASN A 322 3.39 -9.14 20.03
C ASN A 322 2.05 -9.87 20.22
N LEU A 323 1.13 -9.33 21.05
CA LEU A 323 -0.07 -10.06 21.45
C LEU A 323 -1.34 -9.55 20.78
N PHE A 324 -1.46 -8.25 20.55
CA PHE A 324 -2.71 -7.66 20.03
C PHE A 324 -2.64 -7.36 18.54
N VAL A 325 -1.43 -7.12 18.01
CA VAL A 325 -1.21 -6.79 16.60
C VAL A 325 -2.15 -5.65 16.16
N SER A 326 -2.90 -5.81 15.08
CA SER A 326 -3.92 -4.88 14.61
C SER A 326 -5.30 -5.01 15.28
N ASN A 327 -5.53 -6.01 16.13
CA ASN A 327 -6.86 -6.31 16.64
C ASN A 327 -7.35 -5.24 17.63
N GLY A 328 -8.55 -4.73 17.42
CA GLY A 328 -9.14 -3.70 18.27
C GLY A 328 -8.62 -2.29 17.96
N MET A 329 -7.98 -2.08 16.81
CA MET A 329 -7.73 -0.74 16.28
C MET A 329 -8.97 -0.24 15.55
N SER A 330 -9.25 1.06 15.59
CA SER A 330 -10.30 1.64 14.74
C SER A 330 -10.12 3.13 14.48
N ALA A 331 -10.61 3.58 13.33
CA ALA A 331 -10.88 4.98 13.03
C ALA A 331 -12.35 5.14 12.61
N GLY A 332 -12.91 6.33 12.84
CA GLY A 332 -14.30 6.63 12.53
C GLY A 332 -14.55 8.13 12.42
N ASN A 333 -15.73 8.50 11.94
CA ASN A 333 -16.13 9.91 11.83
C ASN A 333 -16.25 10.59 13.21
N THR A 334 -16.58 9.81 14.24
CA THR A 334 -16.68 10.24 15.63
C THR A 334 -15.95 9.24 16.54
N LEU A 335 -15.62 9.68 17.76
CA LEU A 335 -15.01 8.80 18.76
C LEU A 335 -15.92 7.59 19.07
N VAL A 336 -17.23 7.79 19.17
CA VAL A 336 -18.18 6.72 19.48
C VAL A 336 -18.29 5.74 18.31
N GLU A 337 -18.31 6.22 17.07
CA GLU A 337 -18.30 5.35 15.88
C GLU A 337 -17.05 4.45 15.86
N ALA A 338 -15.88 5.04 16.12
CA ALA A 338 -14.62 4.30 16.18
C ALA A 338 -14.61 3.28 17.34
N GLN A 339 -15.09 3.66 18.53
CA GLN A 339 -15.18 2.75 19.68
C GLN A 339 -16.13 1.58 19.42
N VAL A 340 -17.30 1.82 18.83
CA VAL A 340 -18.24 0.75 18.48
C VAL A 340 -17.62 -0.22 17.47
N GLN A 341 -16.91 0.30 16.46
CA GLN A 341 -16.22 -0.53 15.48
C GLN A 341 -15.09 -1.36 16.12
N CYS A 342 -14.24 -0.73 16.94
CA CYS A 342 -13.19 -1.37 17.73
C CYS A 342 -13.72 -2.51 18.61
N LEU A 343 -14.75 -2.24 19.42
CA LEU A 343 -15.32 -3.23 20.33
C LEU A 343 -16.10 -4.33 19.60
N SER A 344 -16.58 -4.08 18.39
CA SER A 344 -17.22 -5.11 17.56
C SER A 344 -16.21 -6.04 16.88
N GLU A 345 -14.94 -5.63 16.79
CA GLU A 345 -13.87 -6.44 16.24
C GLU A 345 -13.31 -7.45 17.26
N ILE A 346 -13.25 -7.05 18.54
CA ILE A 346 -12.80 -7.87 19.68
C ILE A 346 -13.79 -8.99 19.99
#